data_AF-N9DU99-F1
#
_entry.id   AF-N9DU99-F1
#
_cell.length_a   1.000
_cell.length_b   1.000
_cell.length_c   1.000
_cell.angle_alpha   90.00
_cell.angle_beta   90.00
_cell.angle_gamma   90.00
#
_symmetry.space_group_name_H-M   'P 1'
#
loop_
_entity.id
_entity.type
_entity.pdbx_description
1 polymer ?
#
loop_
_entity_poly.entity_id
_entity_poly.type
_entity_poly.pdbx_seq_one_letter_code
_entity_poly.pdbx_strand_id
1 'polypeptide(L)'
;MAGVLGSCAFVGLGFAGTLGFEKYQNHQVLKHIEQQKQLFVSQVNQLYLSHTQESSQQVMQLLRQSSQIQKEVVANLDTKDGIVFRFEQVQLSAELQNHDSIPASLAGHHLYFQPQINAGQPITTWQCFSDLADKVRPKDCLYRQEAPDRSDLLRAALLSSVTAHRQQRQNSRYTPPIQNDCTKFKTQLPAQFDVFATGAYSGKETNYQIDDSGHQATEMDIQVQHNRPVVLILGAYEPTIWKIKWESNTKIVGVIATGYHAQRVIGLPKSIPVLESSYKNSQCGYSYVSDDNAAEMNQLSQRILQRDIQAVVIAQNGRANIGNISADTQLSSSHERSIKDVIDPNAPLAGPAGIQDAVSKGLLRPATRADIDAWKASYNKARSIHTPPVVGGSPSSGTGMDYVHFDSAYVVLREMTIPAGLYGAHSVTFFVPQGVPRPKGNPGHSTIYEMKSGNCYGSSPDCSRL
;
A
#
# COMPACT_ATOMS: atom_id res chain seq x y z
N MET A 1 -15.08 -99.00 -4.35
CA MET A 1 -15.63 -97.73 -4.88
C MET A 1 -15.54 -96.70 -3.79
N ALA A 2 -14.82 -95.64 -4.11
CA ALA A 2 -14.45 -94.54 -3.21
C ALA A 2 -15.61 -93.55 -3.03
N GLY A 3 -15.57 -92.83 -1.92
CA GLY A 3 -16.42 -91.67 -1.68
C GLY A 3 -16.18 -91.10 -0.29
N VAL A 4 -15.18 -90.21 -0.15
CA VAL A 4 -15.10 -89.25 0.97
C VAL A 4 -15.09 -87.86 0.34
N LEU A 5 -16.18 -87.14 0.58
CA LEU A 5 -16.37 -85.74 0.27
C LEU A 5 -15.88 -84.88 1.45
N GLY A 6 -15.29 -83.74 1.11
CA GLY A 6 -15.38 -82.53 1.92
C GLY A 6 -14.04 -82.06 2.47
N SER A 7 -13.48 -81.02 1.83
CA SER A 7 -12.79 -79.88 2.46
C SER A 7 -12.11 -79.04 1.38
N CYS A 8 -12.69 -77.90 1.02
CA CYS A 8 -11.95 -76.73 0.49
C CYS A 8 -12.88 -75.52 0.43
N ALA A 9 -13.04 -74.84 1.57
CA ALA A 9 -13.68 -73.53 1.64
C ALA A 9 -13.00 -72.67 2.72
N PHE A 10 -11.68 -72.47 2.65
CA PHE A 10 -10.96 -71.58 3.59
C PHE A 10 -9.68 -71.01 2.99
N VAL A 11 -9.77 -70.10 2.00
CA VAL A 11 -8.65 -69.16 1.71
C VAL A 11 -9.12 -67.76 1.26
N GLY A 12 -10.36 -67.59 0.75
CA GLY A 12 -10.84 -66.29 0.25
C GLY A 12 -11.28 -65.24 1.28
N LEU A 13 -11.46 -65.61 2.55
CA LEU A 13 -12.00 -64.71 3.60
C LEU A 13 -10.92 -63.92 4.38
N GLY A 14 -9.64 -64.23 4.22
CA GLY A 14 -8.56 -63.60 4.99
C GLY A 14 -8.33 -62.14 4.64
N PHE A 15 -8.20 -61.81 3.36
CA PHE A 15 -7.82 -60.46 2.91
C PHE A 15 -8.94 -59.42 3.04
N ALA A 16 -10.18 -59.80 2.76
CA ALA A 16 -11.33 -58.90 2.94
C ALA A 16 -11.66 -58.70 4.43
N GLY A 17 -11.47 -59.75 5.25
CA GLY A 17 -11.63 -59.69 6.71
C GLY A 17 -10.59 -58.80 7.38
N THR A 18 -9.32 -58.88 6.98
CA THR A 18 -8.24 -58.04 7.53
C THR A 18 -8.40 -56.57 7.15
N LEU A 19 -8.75 -56.27 5.89
CA LEU A 19 -9.04 -54.89 5.45
C LEU A 19 -10.26 -54.29 6.15
N GLY A 20 -11.32 -55.09 6.36
CA GLY A 20 -12.50 -54.67 7.12
C GLY A 20 -12.20 -54.42 8.59
N PHE A 21 -11.37 -55.27 9.20
CA PHE A 21 -10.95 -55.16 10.59
C PHE A 21 -10.07 -53.93 10.83
N GLU A 22 -9.08 -53.68 9.97
CA GLU A 22 -8.22 -52.50 10.05
C GLU A 22 -9.04 -51.20 9.89
N LYS A 23 -9.97 -51.18 8.92
CA LYS A 23 -10.87 -50.03 8.73
C LYS A 23 -11.75 -49.78 9.95
N TYR A 24 -12.22 -50.84 10.61
CA TYR A 24 -12.98 -50.73 11.86
C TYR A 24 -12.12 -50.18 12.99
N GLN A 25 -10.88 -50.67 13.17
CA GLN A 25 -9.96 -50.17 14.18
C GLN A 25 -9.61 -48.69 13.96
N ASN A 26 -9.31 -48.30 12.72
CA ASN A 26 -9.06 -46.90 12.36
C ASN A 26 -10.26 -46.02 12.71
N HIS A 27 -11.47 -46.48 12.39
CA HIS A 27 -12.68 -45.75 12.72
C HIS A 27 -12.87 -45.59 14.23
N GLN A 28 -12.56 -46.61 15.05
CA GLN A 28 -12.68 -46.53 16.51
C GLN A 28 -11.69 -45.54 17.14
N VAL A 29 -10.45 -45.50 16.64
CA VAL A 29 -9.43 -44.54 17.10
C VAL A 29 -9.84 -43.11 16.74
N LEU A 30 -10.20 -42.85 15.47
CA LEU A 30 -10.58 -41.52 15.02
C LEU A 30 -11.88 -41.02 15.67
N LYS A 31 -12.85 -41.93 15.88
CA LYS A 31 -14.09 -41.61 16.60
C LYS A 31 -13.82 -41.24 18.06
N HIS A 32 -12.88 -41.93 18.72
CA HIS A 32 -12.46 -41.59 20.08
C HIS A 32 -11.85 -40.19 20.15
N ILE A 33 -10.95 -39.87 19.23
CA ILE A 33 -10.31 -38.54 19.15
C ILE A 33 -11.35 -37.45 18.95
N GLU A 34 -12.32 -37.66 18.06
CA GLU A 34 -13.41 -36.71 17.83
C GLU A 34 -14.27 -36.53 19.09
N GLN A 35 -14.57 -37.59 19.83
CA GLN A 35 -15.30 -37.50 21.10
C GLN A 35 -14.52 -36.68 22.15
N GLN A 36 -13.21 -36.93 22.29
CA GLN A 36 -12.36 -36.17 23.21
C GLN A 36 -12.22 -34.70 22.77
N LYS A 37 -12.15 -34.43 21.47
CA LYS A 37 -12.17 -33.07 20.93
C LYS A 37 -13.46 -32.35 21.30
N GLN A 38 -14.62 -32.98 21.15
CA GLN A 38 -15.91 -32.36 21.52
C GLN A 38 -15.99 -32.09 23.03
N LEU A 39 -15.49 -33.00 23.86
CA LEU A 39 -15.39 -32.79 25.30
C LEU A 39 -14.48 -31.61 25.64
N PHE A 40 -13.29 -31.55 25.03
CA PHE A 40 -12.35 -30.45 25.15
C PHE A 40 -13.01 -29.12 24.79
N VAL A 41 -13.63 -29.03 23.61
CA VAL A 41 -14.27 -27.79 23.13
C VAL A 41 -15.38 -27.35 24.09
N SER A 42 -16.20 -28.28 24.57
CA SER A 42 -17.25 -27.99 25.54
C SER A 42 -16.70 -27.40 26.84
N GLN A 43 -15.67 -28.03 27.42
CA GLN A 43 -15.05 -27.56 28.67
C GLN A 43 -14.33 -26.22 28.49
N VAL A 44 -13.58 -26.04 27.41
CA VAL A 44 -12.93 -24.77 27.07
C VAL A 44 -13.96 -23.66 26.90
N ASN A 45 -15.06 -23.94 26.19
CA ASN A 45 -16.13 -22.96 26.00
C ASN A 45 -16.76 -22.55 27.34
N GLN A 46 -17.04 -23.52 28.20
CA GLN A 46 -17.67 -23.28 29.50
C GLN A 46 -16.76 -22.51 30.46
N LEU A 47 -15.51 -22.95 30.61
CA LEU A 47 -14.59 -22.43 31.63
C LEU A 47 -13.87 -21.15 31.17
N TYR A 48 -13.51 -21.06 29.90
CA TYR A 48 -12.62 -20.01 29.41
C TYR A 48 -13.29 -19.03 28.44
N LEU A 49 -14.30 -19.42 27.67
CA LEU A 49 -14.83 -18.56 26.60
C LEU A 49 -16.24 -18.00 26.86
N SER A 50 -16.91 -18.44 27.93
CA SER A 50 -18.31 -18.08 28.25
C SER A 50 -18.57 -16.60 28.53
N HIS A 51 -17.53 -15.84 28.91
CA HIS A 51 -17.64 -14.44 29.34
C HIS A 51 -17.50 -13.43 28.19
N THR A 52 -17.14 -13.87 26.99
CA THR A 52 -16.98 -13.02 25.81
C THR A 52 -17.68 -13.64 24.61
N GLN A 53 -18.34 -12.81 23.81
CA GLN A 53 -19.05 -13.23 22.60
C GLN A 53 -18.23 -12.97 21.33
N GLU A 54 -16.98 -12.53 21.46
CA GLU A 54 -16.17 -12.11 20.34
C GLU A 54 -14.94 -13.03 20.18
N SER A 55 -14.83 -13.64 19.00
CA SER A 55 -13.83 -14.68 18.73
C SER A 55 -12.39 -14.19 18.86
N SER A 56 -12.06 -12.92 18.54
CA SER A 56 -10.70 -12.42 18.71
C SER A 56 -10.28 -12.32 20.18
N GLN A 57 -11.19 -11.88 21.07
CA GLN A 57 -10.97 -11.86 22.51
C GLN A 57 -10.85 -13.27 23.07
N GLN A 58 -11.69 -14.19 22.59
CA GLN A 58 -11.62 -15.60 22.96
C GLN A 58 -10.27 -16.22 22.56
N VAL A 59 -9.74 -15.94 21.36
CA VAL A 59 -8.40 -16.39 20.94
C VAL A 59 -7.31 -15.81 21.85
N MET A 60 -7.38 -14.53 22.20
CA MET A 60 -6.43 -13.92 23.15
C MET A 60 -6.50 -14.56 24.54
N GLN A 61 -7.69 -14.98 24.97
CA GLN A 61 -7.89 -15.68 26.23
C GLN A 61 -7.30 -17.09 26.18
N LEU A 62 -7.53 -17.85 25.09
CA LEU A 62 -6.90 -19.16 24.87
C LEU A 62 -5.38 -19.08 24.87
N LEU A 63 -4.80 -18.04 24.24
CA LEU A 63 -3.36 -17.80 24.26
C LEU A 63 -2.82 -17.59 25.67
N ARG A 64 -3.46 -16.69 26.43
CA ARG A 64 -3.02 -16.36 27.79
C ARG A 64 -3.17 -17.54 28.75
N GLN A 65 -4.20 -18.36 28.55
CA GLN A 65 -4.55 -19.47 29.43
C GLN A 65 -4.06 -20.82 28.93
N SER A 66 -3.20 -20.88 27.89
CA SER A 66 -2.76 -22.13 27.26
C SER A 66 -2.20 -23.15 28.27
N SER A 67 -1.35 -22.72 29.19
CA SER A 67 -0.79 -23.62 30.22
C SER A 67 -1.85 -24.11 31.21
N GLN A 68 -2.88 -23.31 31.50
CA GLN A 68 -3.94 -23.69 32.42
C GLN A 68 -4.89 -24.69 31.75
N ILE A 69 -5.27 -24.42 30.50
CA ILE A 69 -6.08 -25.32 29.67
C ILE A 69 -5.41 -26.69 29.53
N GLN A 70 -4.09 -26.73 29.33
CA GLN A 70 -3.35 -28.00 29.29
C GLN A 70 -3.49 -28.79 30.60
N LYS A 71 -3.41 -28.11 31.76
CA LYS A 71 -3.45 -28.76 33.08
C LYS A 71 -4.85 -29.14 33.55
N GLU A 72 -5.86 -28.35 33.19
CA GLU A 72 -7.21 -28.49 33.72
C GLU A 72 -8.20 -29.14 32.75
N VAL A 73 -7.98 -28.99 31.45
CA VAL A 73 -8.89 -29.51 30.42
C VAL A 73 -8.26 -30.71 29.73
N VAL A 74 -7.06 -30.55 29.16
CA VAL A 74 -6.41 -31.63 28.41
C VAL A 74 -6.06 -32.81 29.31
N ALA A 75 -5.59 -32.56 30.54
CA ALA A 75 -5.28 -33.61 31.50
C ALA A 75 -6.50 -34.46 31.92
N ASN A 76 -7.72 -33.95 31.69
CA ASN A 76 -8.98 -34.65 31.99
C ASN A 76 -9.56 -35.38 30.77
N LEU A 77 -8.91 -35.32 29.61
CA LEU A 77 -9.31 -36.10 28.45
C LEU A 77 -8.94 -37.58 28.65
N ASP A 78 -9.81 -38.46 28.18
CA ASP A 78 -9.58 -39.90 28.23
C ASP A 78 -8.55 -40.29 27.15
N THR A 79 -7.31 -40.56 27.58
CA THR A 79 -6.23 -41.00 26.70
C THR A 79 -6.25 -42.51 26.55
N LYS A 80 -6.54 -43.01 25.35
CA LYS A 80 -6.24 -44.40 25.00
C LYS A 80 -4.73 -44.58 24.85
N ASP A 81 -4.23 -45.77 25.12
CA ASP A 81 -2.82 -46.12 24.91
C ASP A 81 -2.38 -45.72 23.50
N GLY A 82 -1.26 -45.01 23.40
CA GLY A 82 -0.71 -44.51 22.15
C GLY A 82 -1.34 -43.21 21.59
N ILE A 83 -2.30 -42.59 22.27
CA ILE A 83 -2.84 -41.27 21.89
C ILE A 83 -2.44 -40.21 22.91
N VAL A 84 -1.73 -39.18 22.47
CA VAL A 84 -1.30 -38.07 23.33
C VAL A 84 -1.96 -36.77 22.89
N PHE A 85 -2.73 -36.15 23.80
CA PHE A 85 -3.31 -34.83 23.56
C PHE A 85 -2.41 -33.72 24.13
N ARG A 86 -2.22 -32.65 23.36
CA ARG A 86 -1.52 -31.43 23.81
C ARG A 86 -2.28 -30.20 23.36
N PHE A 87 -2.37 -29.21 24.23
CA PHE A 87 -2.89 -27.90 23.91
C PHE A 87 -1.78 -26.86 24.04
N GLU A 88 -1.31 -26.39 22.90
CA GLU A 88 -0.26 -25.40 22.82
C GLU A 88 -0.68 -24.30 21.85
N GLN A 89 -0.52 -23.05 22.28
CA GLN A 89 -0.64 -21.89 21.39
C GLN A 89 -1.96 -21.84 20.58
N VAL A 90 -3.10 -22.09 21.26
CA VAL A 90 -4.48 -22.09 20.70
C VAL A 90 -4.83 -23.33 19.86
N GLN A 91 -4.00 -24.36 19.90
CA GLN A 91 -4.20 -25.57 19.10
C GLN A 91 -4.25 -26.79 19.99
N LEU A 92 -5.28 -27.62 19.82
CA LEU A 92 -5.30 -28.96 20.37
C LEU A 92 -4.71 -29.91 19.32
N SER A 93 -3.69 -30.67 19.67
CA SER A 93 -3.14 -31.75 18.86
C SER A 93 -3.44 -33.10 19.48
N ALA A 94 -3.72 -34.11 18.65
CA ALA A 94 -3.73 -35.51 19.00
C ALA A 94 -2.60 -36.21 18.22
N GLU A 95 -1.57 -36.65 18.94
CA GLU A 95 -0.43 -37.38 18.41
C GLU A 95 -0.70 -38.89 18.55
N LEU A 96 -0.57 -39.61 17.45
CA LEU A 96 -0.77 -41.05 17.38
C LEU A 96 0.60 -41.72 17.44
N GLN A 97 1.02 -42.11 18.63
CA GLN A 97 2.33 -42.70 18.85
C GLN A 97 2.41 -44.12 18.27
N ASN A 98 3.63 -44.54 17.96
CA ASN A 98 3.91 -45.92 17.59
C ASN A 98 3.67 -46.83 18.80
N HIS A 99 2.49 -47.46 18.87
CA HIS A 99 2.05 -48.32 19.97
C HIS A 99 1.14 -49.43 19.44
N ASP A 100 1.14 -50.60 20.09
CA ASP A 100 0.41 -51.80 19.64
C ASP A 100 -1.12 -51.62 19.56
N SER A 101 -1.66 -50.64 20.28
CA SER A 101 -3.09 -50.26 20.28
C SER A 101 -3.47 -49.31 19.13
N ILE A 102 -2.49 -48.76 18.42
CA ILE A 102 -2.67 -47.83 17.31
C ILE A 102 -2.40 -48.58 16.00
N PRO A 103 -3.38 -48.66 15.08
CA PRO A 103 -3.17 -49.27 13.78
C PRO A 103 -1.99 -48.63 13.03
N ALA A 104 -1.21 -49.45 12.32
CA ALA A 104 -0.04 -48.98 11.58
C ALA A 104 -0.35 -47.89 10.54
N SER A 105 -1.58 -47.85 10.02
CA SER A 105 -2.04 -46.80 9.10
C SER A 105 -2.33 -45.45 9.77
N LEU A 106 -2.29 -45.39 11.09
CA LEU A 106 -2.49 -44.18 11.90
C LEU A 106 -1.25 -43.79 12.72
N ALA A 107 -0.39 -44.75 13.06
CA ALA A 107 0.79 -44.53 13.88
C ALA A 107 1.77 -43.54 13.21
N GLY A 108 2.29 -42.58 13.99
CA GLY A 108 3.17 -41.50 13.56
C GLY A 108 2.46 -40.25 13.03
N HIS A 109 1.13 -40.29 12.87
CA HIS A 109 0.35 -39.18 12.32
C HIS A 109 -0.25 -38.26 13.39
N HIS A 110 -0.67 -37.08 12.96
CA HIS A 110 -1.19 -36.03 13.83
C HIS A 110 -2.56 -35.54 13.35
N LEU A 111 -3.40 -35.18 14.33
CA LEU A 111 -4.59 -34.37 14.10
C LEU A 111 -4.45 -33.07 14.87
N TYR A 112 -4.77 -31.96 14.22
CA TYR A 112 -4.73 -30.62 14.79
C TYR A 112 -6.11 -30.00 14.73
N PHE A 113 -6.54 -29.39 15.82
CA PHE A 113 -7.82 -28.72 15.95
C PHE A 113 -7.59 -27.27 16.34
N GLN A 114 -8.13 -26.36 15.53
CA GLN A 114 -7.86 -24.93 15.63
C GLN A 114 -9.15 -24.12 15.55
N PRO A 115 -9.38 -23.13 16.43
CA PRO A 115 -10.61 -22.36 16.41
C PRO A 115 -10.72 -21.51 15.12
N GLN A 116 -11.94 -21.37 14.63
CA GLN A 116 -12.26 -20.48 13.51
C GLN A 116 -12.69 -19.11 14.02
N ILE A 117 -12.08 -18.06 13.45
CA ILE A 117 -12.30 -16.67 13.84
C ILE A 117 -13.28 -16.05 12.87
N ASN A 118 -14.42 -15.60 13.39
CA ASN A 118 -15.46 -14.92 12.64
C ASN A 118 -15.77 -13.58 13.31
N ALA A 119 -15.71 -12.49 12.55
CA ALA A 119 -15.89 -11.15 13.08
C ALA A 119 -17.25 -10.99 13.79
N GLY A 120 -17.20 -10.53 15.04
CA GLY A 120 -18.40 -10.26 15.84
C GLY A 120 -19.20 -11.50 16.25
N GLN A 121 -18.63 -12.71 16.11
CA GLN A 121 -19.24 -13.98 16.53
C GLN A 121 -18.32 -14.71 17.51
N PRO A 122 -18.87 -15.55 18.41
CA PRO A 122 -18.06 -16.42 19.25
C PRO A 122 -17.47 -17.59 18.44
N ILE A 123 -16.41 -18.20 18.97
CA ILE A 123 -15.82 -19.43 18.45
C ILE A 123 -16.82 -20.57 18.67
N THR A 124 -17.47 -21.00 17.59
CA THR A 124 -18.38 -22.15 17.58
C THR A 124 -17.79 -23.36 16.85
N THR A 125 -16.68 -23.16 16.13
CA THR A 125 -16.14 -24.16 15.20
C THR A 125 -14.64 -24.28 15.38
N TRP A 126 -14.17 -25.53 15.44
CA TRP A 126 -12.76 -25.89 15.48
C TRP A 126 -12.44 -26.70 14.23
N GLN A 127 -11.66 -26.10 13.33
CA GLN A 127 -11.25 -26.71 12.07
C GLN A 127 -10.21 -27.80 12.34
N CYS A 128 -10.42 -28.97 11.76
CA CYS A 128 -9.49 -30.07 11.81
C CYS A 128 -8.48 -30.01 10.65
N PHE A 129 -7.22 -30.34 10.94
CA PHE A 129 -6.14 -30.58 9.98
C PHE A 129 -5.46 -31.91 10.30
N SER A 130 -5.03 -32.66 9.29
CA SER A 130 -4.30 -33.91 9.50
C SER A 130 -3.42 -34.26 8.30
N ASP A 131 -2.31 -34.94 8.57
CA ASP A 131 -1.37 -35.47 7.59
C ASP A 131 -1.75 -36.89 7.11
N LEU A 132 -2.86 -37.43 7.61
CA LEU A 132 -3.43 -38.70 7.17
C LEU A 132 -3.84 -38.67 5.69
N ALA A 133 -3.59 -39.79 5.02
CA ALA A 133 -4.02 -40.01 3.64
C ALA A 133 -5.54 -39.96 3.49
N ASP A 134 -6.04 -39.48 2.35
CA ASP A 134 -7.48 -39.26 2.08
C ASP A 134 -8.38 -40.46 2.39
N LYS A 135 -7.87 -41.69 2.20
CA LYS A 135 -8.60 -42.94 2.45
C LYS A 135 -8.95 -43.18 3.92
N VAL A 136 -8.21 -42.59 4.85
CA VAL A 136 -8.35 -42.78 6.31
C VAL A 136 -8.59 -41.47 7.06
N ARG A 137 -8.26 -40.31 6.48
CA ARG A 137 -8.47 -39.00 7.10
C ARG A 137 -9.96 -38.75 7.38
N PRO A 138 -10.34 -38.19 8.55
CA PRO A 138 -11.71 -37.76 8.78
C PRO A 138 -12.17 -36.73 7.74
N LYS A 139 -13.43 -36.80 7.31
CA LYS A 139 -13.95 -36.02 6.18
C LYS A 139 -13.95 -34.50 6.43
N ASP A 140 -14.03 -34.11 7.69
CA ASP A 140 -14.01 -32.74 8.18
C ASP A 140 -12.59 -32.19 8.41
N CYS A 141 -11.56 -33.02 8.23
CA CYS A 141 -10.16 -32.63 8.33
C CYS A 141 -9.56 -32.28 6.96
N LEU A 142 -8.90 -31.13 6.90
CA LEU A 142 -8.11 -30.69 5.75
C LEU A 142 -6.74 -31.37 5.75
N TYR A 143 -6.23 -31.75 4.58
CA TYR A 143 -4.87 -32.31 4.48
C TYR A 143 -3.83 -31.24 4.78
N ARG A 144 -3.02 -31.44 5.83
CA ARG A 144 -1.80 -30.67 6.09
C ARG A 144 -0.85 -31.44 7.01
N GLN A 145 0.44 -31.27 6.78
CA GLN A 145 1.49 -31.77 7.68
C GLN A 145 1.54 -31.00 9.00
N GLU A 146 1.21 -29.71 8.97
CA GLU A 146 1.18 -28.83 10.14
C GLU A 146 -0.06 -27.92 10.08
N ALA A 147 -0.56 -27.51 11.24
CA ALA A 147 -1.58 -26.48 11.31
C ALA A 147 -1.05 -25.11 10.81
N PRO A 148 -1.93 -24.19 10.39
CA PRO A 148 -1.57 -22.80 10.11
C PRO A 148 -0.63 -22.18 11.17
N ASP A 149 0.35 -21.39 10.72
CA ASP A 149 1.30 -20.73 11.62
C ASP A 149 0.56 -19.81 12.62
N ARG A 150 1.07 -19.75 13.84
CA ARG A 150 0.55 -18.93 14.94
C ARG A 150 0.42 -17.45 14.54
N SER A 151 1.33 -16.97 13.71
CA SER A 151 1.31 -15.60 13.17
C SER A 151 0.02 -15.33 12.39
N ASP A 152 -0.48 -16.31 11.65
CA ASP A 152 -1.70 -16.18 10.85
C ASP A 152 -2.96 -16.15 11.71
N LEU A 153 -3.01 -16.96 12.78
CA LEU A 153 -4.09 -16.93 13.76
C LEU A 153 -4.17 -15.59 14.49
N LEU A 154 -3.03 -15.11 14.98
CA LEU A 154 -2.93 -13.81 15.65
C LEU A 154 -3.31 -12.68 14.71
N ARG A 155 -2.83 -12.73 13.47
CA ARG A 155 -3.19 -11.77 12.43
C ARG A 155 -4.69 -11.78 12.14
N ALA A 156 -5.29 -12.96 12.00
CA ALA A 156 -6.72 -13.11 11.78
C ALA A 156 -7.54 -12.57 12.98
N ALA A 157 -7.11 -12.85 14.21
CA ALA A 157 -7.73 -12.32 15.42
C ALA A 157 -7.63 -10.78 15.47
N LEU A 158 -6.46 -10.21 15.21
CA LEU A 158 -6.25 -8.76 15.18
C LEU A 158 -7.12 -8.08 14.11
N LEU A 159 -7.15 -8.62 12.89
CA LEU A 159 -8.00 -8.11 11.81
C LEU A 159 -9.50 -8.21 12.14
N SER A 160 -9.93 -9.31 12.77
CA SER A 160 -11.29 -9.50 13.27
C SER A 160 -11.65 -8.49 14.36
N SER A 161 -10.76 -8.23 15.32
CA SER A 161 -10.97 -7.25 16.38
C SER A 161 -11.13 -5.82 15.83
N VAL A 162 -10.36 -5.46 14.80
CA VAL A 162 -10.41 -4.15 14.14
C VAL A 162 -11.73 -4.00 13.38
N THR A 163 -12.16 -5.05 12.67
CA THR A 163 -13.44 -5.04 11.95
C THR A 163 -14.65 -5.02 12.89
N ALA A 164 -14.64 -5.79 13.99
CA ALA A 164 -15.67 -5.77 15.02
C ALA A 164 -15.74 -4.41 15.74
N HIS A 165 -14.60 -3.81 16.10
CA HIS A 165 -14.58 -2.44 16.65
C HIS A 165 -15.09 -1.39 15.66
N ARG A 166 -14.85 -1.57 14.36
CA ARG A 166 -15.39 -0.70 13.30
C ARG A 166 -16.91 -0.83 13.19
N GLN A 167 -17.45 -2.04 13.29
CA GLN A 167 -18.90 -2.29 13.30
C GLN A 167 -19.57 -1.79 14.58
N GLN A 168 -18.98 -2.02 15.76
CA GLN A 168 -19.54 -1.57 17.04
C GLN A 168 -19.52 -0.04 17.17
N ARG A 169 -18.53 0.65 16.59
CA ARG A 169 -18.50 2.12 16.46
C ARG A 169 -19.58 2.68 15.52
N GLN A 170 -20.14 1.89 14.62
CA GLN A 170 -21.27 2.34 13.79
C GLN A 170 -22.59 2.37 14.56
N ASN A 171 -22.72 1.69 15.71
CA ASN A 171 -23.99 1.54 16.43
C ASN A 171 -24.11 2.33 17.75
N SER A 172 -23.17 3.19 18.14
CA SER A 172 -23.39 4.04 19.32
C SER A 172 -22.67 5.39 19.29
N ARG A 173 -23.47 6.43 19.54
CA ARG A 173 -23.18 7.86 19.76
C ARG A 173 -22.98 8.68 18.49
N TYR A 174 -24.01 9.49 18.19
CA TYR A 174 -23.86 10.71 17.39
C TYR A 174 -22.71 11.52 17.98
N THR A 175 -21.56 11.41 17.31
CA THR A 175 -20.44 12.32 17.50
C THR A 175 -20.73 13.44 16.53
N PRO A 176 -20.84 14.71 16.98
CA PRO A 176 -21.01 15.82 16.06
C PRO A 176 -19.89 15.71 15.01
N PRO A 177 -20.21 15.68 13.71
CA PRO A 177 -19.19 15.51 12.68
C PRO A 177 -18.17 16.63 12.85
N ILE A 178 -16.89 16.28 12.97
CA ILE A 178 -15.82 17.26 12.91
C ILE A 178 -15.97 17.97 11.57
N GLN A 179 -16.31 19.27 11.62
CA GLN A 179 -16.45 20.06 10.42
C GLN A 179 -15.06 20.32 9.87
N ASN A 180 -14.72 19.59 8.82
CA ASN A 180 -13.48 19.71 8.07
C ASN A 180 -13.83 19.85 6.59
N ASP A 181 -12.82 20.04 5.75
CA ASP A 181 -13.06 20.28 4.34
C ASP A 181 -13.75 19.09 3.65
N CYS A 182 -13.51 17.87 4.13
CA CYS A 182 -14.16 16.65 3.62
C CYS A 182 -15.66 16.61 3.96
N THR A 183 -16.03 16.92 5.21
CA THR A 183 -17.44 16.93 5.62
C THR A 183 -18.18 18.12 4.99
N LYS A 184 -17.55 19.29 4.86
CA LYS A 184 -18.08 20.45 4.11
C LYS A 184 -18.27 20.14 2.62
N PHE A 185 -17.33 19.44 2.00
CA PHE A 185 -17.45 19.00 0.62
C PHE A 185 -18.65 18.06 0.46
N LYS A 186 -18.76 17.04 1.32
CA LYS A 186 -19.86 16.07 1.28
C LYS A 186 -21.24 16.73 1.41
N THR A 187 -21.38 17.75 2.26
CA THR A 187 -22.66 18.45 2.45
C THR A 187 -23.15 19.22 1.22
N GLN A 188 -22.27 19.49 0.24
CA GLN A 188 -22.63 20.17 -1.01
C GLN A 188 -23.09 19.20 -2.10
N LEU A 189 -22.96 17.89 -1.89
CA LEU A 189 -23.31 16.86 -2.87
C LEU A 189 -24.79 16.48 -2.78
N PRO A 190 -25.43 16.08 -3.90
CA PRO A 190 -26.78 15.51 -3.87
C PRO A 190 -26.82 14.16 -3.15
N ALA A 191 -28.01 13.70 -2.78
CA ALA A 191 -28.17 12.42 -2.08
C ALA A 191 -27.77 11.21 -2.94
N GLN A 192 -27.98 11.27 -4.26
CA GLN A 192 -27.67 10.20 -5.21
C GLN A 192 -26.65 10.66 -6.24
N PHE A 193 -25.56 9.90 -6.35
CA PHE A 193 -24.53 10.07 -7.37
C PHE A 193 -23.71 8.78 -7.47
N ASP A 194 -23.05 8.65 -8.60
CA ASP A 194 -22.09 7.60 -8.90
C ASP A 194 -20.66 8.14 -8.72
N VAL A 195 -19.71 7.25 -8.43
CA VAL A 195 -18.32 7.63 -8.17
C VAL A 195 -17.40 6.91 -9.15
N PHE A 196 -16.58 7.68 -9.85
CA PHE A 196 -15.51 7.15 -10.69
C PHE A 196 -14.18 7.73 -10.23
N ALA A 197 -13.12 6.93 -10.30
CA ALA A 197 -11.78 7.40 -10.06
C ALA A 197 -10.93 7.33 -11.31
N THR A 198 -10.02 8.28 -11.49
CA THR A 198 -9.07 8.25 -12.60
C THR A 198 -7.76 8.93 -12.23
N GLY A 199 -6.69 8.54 -12.91
CA GLY A 199 -5.38 9.14 -12.76
C GLY A 199 -4.27 8.18 -13.13
N ALA A 200 -3.05 8.56 -12.80
CA ALA A 200 -1.83 7.81 -13.02
C ALA A 200 -0.74 8.37 -12.10
N TYR A 201 0.47 7.81 -12.15
CA TYR A 201 1.61 8.38 -11.43
C TYR A 201 1.86 9.85 -11.82
N SER A 202 1.86 10.15 -13.13
CA SER A 202 2.11 11.47 -13.69
C SER A 202 1.35 11.69 -15.00
N GLY A 203 1.09 12.95 -15.33
CA GLY A 203 0.48 13.37 -16.60
C GLY A 203 1.52 13.79 -17.64
N LYS A 204 1.09 14.62 -18.60
CA LYS A 204 1.99 15.26 -19.56
C LYS A 204 2.69 16.45 -18.91
N GLU A 205 4.00 16.57 -19.08
CA GLU A 205 4.76 17.69 -18.49
C GLU A 205 4.28 19.07 -18.97
N THR A 206 4.32 20.04 -18.06
CA THR A 206 4.00 21.45 -18.35
C THR A 206 5.13 22.35 -17.86
N ASN A 207 5.20 23.58 -18.34
CA ASN A 207 6.18 24.55 -17.86
C ASN A 207 5.69 25.32 -16.62
N TYR A 208 4.63 24.86 -15.95
CA TYR A 208 4.06 25.54 -14.79
C TYR A 208 4.55 24.96 -13.47
N GLN A 209 4.46 25.78 -12.43
CA GLN A 209 4.63 25.39 -11.04
C GLN A 209 3.31 25.65 -10.30
N ILE A 210 2.87 24.67 -9.51
CA ILE A 210 1.61 24.76 -8.74
C ILE A 210 1.82 24.52 -7.24
N ASP A 211 3.04 24.19 -6.83
CA ASP A 211 3.47 24.04 -5.44
C ASP A 211 4.99 24.27 -5.27
N ASP A 212 5.46 24.05 -4.04
CA ASP A 212 6.84 24.21 -3.60
C ASP A 212 7.62 22.87 -3.53
N SER A 213 7.10 21.80 -4.13
CA SER A 213 7.70 20.46 -4.05
C SER A 213 9.06 20.37 -4.74
N GLY A 214 9.33 21.27 -5.69
CA GLY A 214 10.45 21.18 -6.61
C GLY A 214 10.13 20.34 -7.85
N HIS A 215 9.01 19.60 -7.88
CA HIS A 215 8.58 18.81 -9.02
C HIS A 215 7.87 19.66 -10.07
N GLN A 216 8.05 19.30 -11.34
CA GLN A 216 7.40 19.97 -12.46
C GLN A 216 5.92 19.57 -12.51
N ALA A 217 5.03 20.55 -12.68
CA ALA A 217 3.61 20.25 -12.79
C ALA A 217 3.32 19.51 -14.11
N THR A 218 2.44 18.52 -14.03
CA THR A 218 1.91 17.78 -15.18
C THR A 218 0.46 18.16 -15.44
N GLU A 219 -0.05 17.85 -16.63
CA GLU A 219 -1.45 18.02 -17.00
C GLU A 219 -2.09 16.68 -17.36
N MET A 220 -3.37 16.54 -17.00
CA MET A 220 -4.21 15.44 -17.44
C MET A 220 -5.54 15.94 -18.00
N ASP A 221 -5.90 15.50 -19.21
CA ASP A 221 -7.19 15.75 -19.83
C ASP A 221 -8.17 14.62 -19.49
N ILE A 222 -9.20 14.95 -18.72
CA ILE A 222 -10.24 14.00 -18.30
C ILE A 222 -11.52 14.31 -19.06
N GLN A 223 -12.03 13.29 -19.73
CA GLN A 223 -13.27 13.38 -20.50
C GLN A 223 -14.32 12.47 -19.84
N VAL A 224 -15.53 12.98 -19.64
CA VAL A 224 -16.58 12.27 -18.89
C VAL A 224 -17.89 12.21 -19.69
N GLN A 225 -18.43 11.01 -19.82
CA GLN A 225 -19.78 10.75 -20.29
C GLN A 225 -20.50 9.84 -19.30
N HIS A 226 -21.55 10.34 -18.65
CA HIS A 226 -22.37 9.56 -17.73
C HIS A 226 -23.79 10.10 -17.59
N ASN A 227 -24.79 9.22 -17.49
CA ASN A 227 -26.21 9.61 -17.48
C ASN A 227 -26.78 9.90 -16.08
N ARG A 228 -25.97 9.74 -15.03
CA ARG A 228 -26.36 10.02 -13.63
C ARG A 228 -25.42 11.08 -13.04
N PRO A 229 -25.85 11.81 -11.99
CA PRO A 229 -24.94 12.68 -11.25
C PRO A 229 -23.66 11.96 -10.85
N VAL A 230 -22.50 12.54 -11.11
CA VAL A 230 -21.21 11.89 -10.91
C VAL A 230 -20.26 12.72 -10.05
N VAL A 231 -19.57 12.05 -9.12
CA VAL A 231 -18.40 12.57 -8.41
C VAL A 231 -17.15 11.92 -8.97
N LEU A 232 -16.15 12.74 -9.29
CA LEU A 232 -14.85 12.27 -9.78
C LEU A 232 -13.83 12.25 -8.65
N ILE A 233 -13.03 11.19 -8.55
CA ILE A 233 -11.83 11.16 -7.73
C ILE A 233 -10.62 11.13 -8.65
N LEU A 234 -9.82 12.18 -8.63
CA LEU A 234 -8.66 12.39 -9.50
C LEU A 234 -7.40 12.19 -8.69
N GLY A 235 -6.56 11.21 -9.07
CA GLY A 235 -5.43 10.79 -8.24
C GLY A 235 -4.10 10.75 -8.98
N ALA A 236 -3.11 11.57 -8.60
CA ALA A 236 -1.76 11.52 -9.16
C ALA A 236 -0.65 11.68 -8.11
N TYR A 237 0.53 11.09 -8.36
CA TYR A 237 1.68 11.27 -7.47
C TYR A 237 2.26 12.68 -7.67
N GLU A 238 2.63 13.01 -8.92
CA GLU A 238 3.21 14.29 -9.34
C GLU A 238 2.23 15.47 -9.16
N PRO A 239 2.74 16.71 -9.04
CA PRO A 239 1.87 17.88 -9.05
C PRO A 239 1.09 17.89 -10.38
N THR A 240 -0.24 17.95 -10.32
CA THR A 240 -1.07 17.74 -11.53
C THR A 240 -2.19 18.77 -11.66
N ILE A 241 -2.33 19.29 -12.88
CA ILE A 241 -3.43 20.15 -13.34
C ILE A 241 -4.42 19.30 -14.13
N TRP A 242 -5.60 19.11 -13.57
CA TRP A 242 -6.68 18.31 -14.14
C TRP A 242 -7.59 19.17 -14.99
N LYS A 243 -7.67 18.88 -16.29
CA LYS A 243 -8.53 19.56 -17.25
C LYS A 243 -9.79 18.72 -17.49
N ILE A 244 -10.91 19.19 -16.97
CA ILE A 244 -12.17 18.43 -17.07
C ILE A 244 -13.00 18.89 -18.25
N LYS A 245 -13.47 17.90 -19.02
CA LYS A 245 -14.42 18.04 -20.11
C LYS A 245 -15.54 17.02 -19.96
N TRP A 246 -16.76 17.36 -20.33
CA TRP A 246 -17.90 16.44 -20.23
C TRP A 246 -18.86 16.56 -21.41
N GLU A 247 -19.55 15.46 -21.71
CA GLU A 247 -20.63 15.43 -22.70
C GLU A 247 -21.88 16.13 -22.15
N SER A 248 -22.70 16.72 -23.04
CA SER A 248 -23.83 17.59 -22.70
C SER A 248 -24.84 17.02 -21.69
N ASN A 249 -25.10 15.71 -21.68
CA ASN A 249 -26.02 15.06 -20.74
C ASN A 249 -25.37 14.66 -19.41
N THR A 250 -24.06 14.88 -19.27
CA THR A 250 -23.29 14.51 -18.08
C THR A 250 -23.37 15.59 -17.02
N LYS A 251 -23.75 15.18 -15.80
CA LYS A 251 -23.84 16.08 -14.64
C LYS A 251 -22.76 15.75 -13.60
N ILE A 252 -21.62 16.43 -13.69
CA ILE A 252 -20.59 16.40 -12.64
C ILE A 252 -21.10 17.22 -11.45
N VAL A 253 -21.12 16.62 -10.25
CA VAL A 253 -21.64 17.26 -9.02
C VAL A 253 -20.58 17.49 -7.96
N GLY A 254 -19.37 16.96 -8.16
CA GLY A 254 -18.23 17.25 -7.30
C GLY A 254 -16.95 16.58 -7.81
N VAL A 255 -15.81 17.10 -7.38
CA VAL A 255 -14.49 16.52 -7.69
C VAL A 255 -13.64 16.46 -6.43
N ILE A 256 -12.99 15.33 -6.21
CA ILE A 256 -11.94 15.16 -5.20
C ILE A 256 -10.62 14.99 -5.95
N ALA A 257 -9.72 15.96 -5.87
CA ALA A 257 -8.37 15.86 -6.43
C ALA A 257 -7.39 15.53 -5.31
N THR A 258 -6.69 14.40 -5.44
CA THR A 258 -5.87 13.81 -4.38
C THR A 258 -4.51 13.37 -4.93
N GLY A 259 -3.47 13.42 -4.10
CA GLY A 259 -2.14 13.03 -4.54
C GLY A 259 -1.06 13.15 -3.48
N TYR A 260 0.18 12.85 -3.85
CA TYR A 260 1.31 13.14 -2.97
C TYR A 260 1.62 14.64 -3.00
N HIS A 261 1.76 15.20 -4.20
CA HIS A 261 1.96 16.63 -4.46
C HIS A 261 0.64 17.38 -4.72
N ALA A 262 0.71 18.70 -4.93
CA ALA A 262 -0.48 19.51 -5.12
C ALA A 262 -1.28 19.12 -6.37
N GLN A 263 -2.61 19.16 -6.23
CA GLN A 263 -3.54 18.83 -7.29
C GLN A 263 -4.42 20.04 -7.55
N ARG A 264 -4.60 20.42 -8.82
CA ARG A 264 -5.39 21.59 -9.22
C ARG A 264 -6.42 21.23 -10.27
N VAL A 265 -7.66 21.65 -10.09
CA VAL A 265 -8.74 21.33 -11.04
C VAL A 265 -9.18 22.57 -11.82
N ILE A 266 -9.17 22.46 -13.15
CA ILE A 266 -9.66 23.48 -14.07
C ILE A 266 -10.69 22.89 -15.03
N GLY A 267 -11.38 23.77 -15.77
CA GLY A 267 -12.40 23.35 -16.72
C GLY A 267 -13.79 23.17 -16.11
N LEU A 268 -14.01 23.49 -14.83
CA LEU A 268 -15.30 23.33 -14.14
C LEU A 268 -15.89 24.69 -13.71
N PRO A 269 -17.23 24.85 -13.70
CA PRO A 269 -17.88 25.99 -13.06
C PRO A 269 -17.51 26.09 -11.57
N LYS A 270 -17.48 27.32 -11.01
CA LYS A 270 -17.20 27.53 -9.58
C LYS A 270 -18.27 26.93 -8.67
N SER A 271 -19.50 26.77 -9.18
CA SER A 271 -20.62 26.15 -8.45
C SER A 271 -20.42 24.66 -8.18
N ILE A 272 -19.54 23.97 -8.90
CA ILE A 272 -19.22 22.57 -8.62
C ILE A 272 -18.16 22.54 -7.51
N PRO A 273 -18.43 21.86 -6.37
CA PRO A 273 -17.46 21.76 -5.30
C PRO A 273 -16.23 20.96 -5.74
N VAL A 274 -15.05 21.42 -5.32
CA VAL A 274 -13.78 20.71 -5.52
C VAL A 274 -13.10 20.60 -4.17
N LEU A 275 -12.71 19.38 -3.80
CA LEU A 275 -11.89 19.07 -2.64
C LEU A 275 -10.48 18.73 -3.11
N GLU A 276 -9.50 19.57 -2.77
CA GLU A 276 -8.09 19.31 -3.05
C GLU A 276 -7.41 18.78 -1.78
N SER A 277 -6.81 17.60 -1.87
CA SER A 277 -6.09 16.95 -0.77
C SER A 277 -4.72 16.49 -1.25
N SER A 278 -3.72 16.56 -0.39
CA SER A 278 -2.37 16.07 -0.70
C SER A 278 -1.69 15.52 0.54
N TYR A 279 -0.50 14.94 0.41
CA TYR A 279 0.29 14.50 1.57
C TYR A 279 0.49 15.64 2.59
N LYS A 280 0.81 16.84 2.09
CA LYS A 280 1.01 18.07 2.90
C LYS A 280 -0.27 18.55 3.57
N ASN A 281 -1.45 18.33 2.98
CA ASN A 281 -2.76 18.68 3.53
C ASN A 281 -3.68 17.46 3.61
N SER A 282 -3.27 16.45 4.40
CA SER A 282 -3.86 15.12 4.40
C SER A 282 -5.06 14.95 5.34
N GLN A 283 -5.78 16.03 5.67
CA GLN A 283 -6.94 15.97 6.58
C GLN A 283 -8.02 15.01 6.08
N CYS A 284 -8.21 14.92 4.76
CA CYS A 284 -9.14 14.00 4.12
C CYS A 284 -8.49 12.66 3.72
N GLY A 285 -7.22 12.46 4.07
CA GLY A 285 -6.35 11.46 3.49
C GLY A 285 -5.90 11.85 2.08
N TYR A 286 -4.91 11.13 1.58
CA TYR A 286 -4.42 11.26 0.22
C TYR A 286 -4.17 9.87 -0.35
N SER A 287 -4.23 9.79 -1.68
CA SER A 287 -3.95 8.62 -2.49
C SER A 287 -3.83 9.06 -3.94
N TYR A 288 -3.20 8.25 -4.79
CA TYR A 288 -3.14 8.47 -6.24
C TYR A 288 -3.55 7.19 -6.98
N VAL A 289 -3.88 7.29 -8.25
CA VAL A 289 -4.31 6.13 -9.03
C VAL A 289 -3.10 5.40 -9.61
N SER A 290 -3.03 4.09 -9.35
CA SER A 290 -2.15 3.13 -10.02
C SER A 290 -2.83 1.76 -10.04
N ASP A 291 -2.27 0.82 -10.81
CA ASP A 291 -2.83 -0.53 -10.96
C ASP A 291 -2.98 -1.25 -9.60
N ASP A 292 -2.03 -1.06 -8.70
CA ASP A 292 -2.00 -1.73 -7.40
C ASP A 292 -2.75 -0.98 -6.29
N ASN A 293 -3.20 0.26 -6.52
CA ASN A 293 -3.68 1.16 -5.45
C ASN A 293 -5.21 1.39 -5.49
N ALA A 294 -5.95 0.55 -6.23
CA ALA A 294 -7.40 0.68 -6.36
C ALA A 294 -8.15 0.50 -5.03
N ALA A 295 -7.64 -0.35 -4.13
CA ALA A 295 -8.25 -0.61 -2.83
C ALA A 295 -8.17 0.63 -1.92
N GLU A 296 -7.03 1.31 -1.90
CA GLU A 296 -6.78 2.54 -1.14
C GLU A 296 -7.64 3.69 -1.68
N MET A 297 -7.79 3.78 -3.01
CA MET A 297 -8.72 4.73 -3.64
C MET A 297 -10.16 4.48 -3.16
N ASN A 298 -10.59 3.21 -3.11
CA ASN A 298 -11.92 2.88 -2.62
C ASN A 298 -12.08 3.20 -1.12
N GLN A 299 -11.05 2.96 -0.31
CA GLN A 299 -11.05 3.36 1.10
C GLN A 299 -11.16 4.88 1.28
N LEU A 300 -10.49 5.68 0.43
CA LEU A 300 -10.61 7.13 0.42
C LEU A 300 -12.05 7.55 0.10
N SER A 301 -12.64 6.97 -0.95
CA SER A 301 -14.05 7.20 -1.32
C SER A 301 -14.99 6.86 -0.18
N GLN A 302 -14.79 5.71 0.49
CA GLN A 302 -15.60 5.31 1.64
C GLN A 302 -15.47 6.26 2.83
N ARG A 303 -14.26 6.78 3.10
CA ARG A 303 -14.06 7.75 4.19
C ARG A 303 -14.77 9.08 3.92
N ILE A 304 -14.67 9.61 2.71
CA ILE A 304 -15.18 10.94 2.37
C ILE A 304 -16.66 10.87 1.97
N LEU A 305 -17.00 9.98 1.06
CA LEU A 305 -18.30 9.90 0.39
C LEU A 305 -19.22 8.84 1.01
N GLN A 306 -18.68 7.83 1.71
CA GLN A 306 -19.40 6.62 2.13
C GLN A 306 -20.02 5.87 0.94
N ARG A 307 -19.26 5.79 -0.16
CA ARG A 307 -19.67 5.13 -1.40
C ARG A 307 -18.48 4.43 -2.04
N ASP A 308 -18.74 3.31 -2.70
CA ASP A 308 -17.74 2.61 -3.50
C ASP A 308 -17.51 3.30 -4.84
N ILE A 309 -16.29 3.20 -5.34
CA ILE A 309 -15.90 3.58 -6.69
C ILE A 309 -16.43 2.51 -7.65
N GLN A 310 -17.17 2.91 -8.68
CA GLN A 310 -17.71 2.00 -9.69
C GLN A 310 -16.63 1.47 -10.63
N ALA A 311 -15.72 2.35 -11.05
CA ALA A 311 -14.56 1.98 -11.84
C ALA A 311 -13.39 2.94 -11.58
N VAL A 312 -12.18 2.38 -11.60
CA VAL A 312 -10.91 3.12 -11.65
C VAL A 312 -10.43 3.09 -13.09
N VAL A 313 -10.26 4.26 -13.70
CA VAL A 313 -9.78 4.41 -15.08
C VAL A 313 -8.35 4.92 -15.04
N ILE A 314 -7.39 4.10 -15.46
CA ILE A 314 -5.99 4.50 -15.52
C ILE A 314 -5.77 5.46 -16.70
N ALA A 315 -5.19 6.61 -16.43
CA ALA A 315 -4.85 7.59 -17.45
C ALA A 315 -3.64 7.12 -18.26
N GLN A 316 -3.69 7.30 -19.58
CA GLN A 316 -2.60 7.00 -20.49
C GLN A 316 -2.16 8.26 -21.22
N ASN A 317 -0.86 8.56 -21.18
CA ASN A 317 -0.28 9.75 -21.80
C ASN A 317 -1.01 11.05 -21.40
N GLY A 318 -1.34 11.17 -20.11
CA GLY A 318 -2.06 12.32 -19.56
C GLY A 318 -3.53 12.42 -20.01
N ARG A 319 -4.16 11.32 -20.43
CA ARG A 319 -5.57 11.32 -20.84
C ARG A 319 -6.35 10.17 -20.24
N ALA A 320 -7.59 10.42 -19.83
CA ALA A 320 -8.51 9.37 -19.42
C ALA A 320 -9.94 9.68 -19.84
N ASN A 321 -10.65 8.64 -20.27
CA ASN A 321 -12.05 8.71 -20.68
C ASN A 321 -12.90 7.88 -19.72
N ILE A 322 -13.87 8.51 -19.09
CA ILE A 322 -14.88 7.85 -18.25
C ILE A 322 -16.16 7.74 -19.08
N GLY A 323 -16.61 6.52 -19.32
CA GLY A 323 -17.75 6.24 -20.21
C GLY A 323 -17.34 6.03 -21.66
N ASN A 324 -18.32 6.04 -22.57
CA ASN A 324 -18.12 5.71 -23.99
C ASN A 324 -17.88 6.96 -24.85
N ILE A 325 -16.68 7.53 -24.76
CA ILE A 325 -16.31 8.75 -25.48
C ILE A 325 -15.61 8.40 -26.80
N SER A 326 -16.14 8.94 -27.91
CA SER A 326 -15.56 8.82 -29.25
C SER A 326 -14.97 10.16 -29.71
N ALA A 327 -14.27 10.14 -30.85
CA ALA A 327 -13.68 11.35 -31.43
C ALA A 327 -14.74 12.41 -31.81
N ASP A 328 -15.98 11.99 -32.09
CA ASP A 328 -17.09 12.86 -32.50
C ASP A 328 -17.94 13.33 -31.31
N THR A 329 -17.66 12.86 -30.10
CA THR A 329 -18.39 13.30 -28.90
C THR A 329 -18.15 14.79 -28.66
N GLN A 330 -19.23 15.58 -28.72
CA GLN A 330 -19.15 16.99 -28.38
C GLN A 330 -18.96 17.17 -26.87
N LEU A 331 -17.82 17.73 -26.49
CA LEU A 331 -17.45 17.95 -25.10
C LEU A 331 -17.49 19.45 -24.75
N SER A 332 -18.02 19.75 -23.57
CA SER A 332 -18.02 21.07 -22.96
C SER A 332 -16.97 21.18 -21.87
N SER A 333 -16.51 22.41 -21.60
CA SER A 333 -15.65 22.76 -20.48
C SER A 333 -15.97 24.19 -20.05
N SER A 334 -15.78 24.52 -18.78
CA SER A 334 -15.99 25.86 -18.24
C SER A 334 -14.69 26.64 -18.12
N HIS A 335 -14.75 27.93 -18.41
CA HIS A 335 -13.62 28.84 -18.26
C HIS A 335 -13.58 29.54 -16.89
N GLU A 336 -14.54 29.28 -15.99
CA GLU A 336 -14.60 29.94 -14.68
C GLU A 336 -13.47 29.53 -13.73
N ARG A 337 -12.96 28.29 -13.88
CA ARG A 337 -11.72 27.82 -13.25
C ARG A 337 -10.71 27.59 -14.35
N SER A 338 -9.77 28.50 -14.48
CA SER A 338 -8.79 28.56 -15.55
C SER A 338 -7.37 28.35 -15.04
N ILE A 339 -6.41 28.25 -15.97
CA ILE A 339 -4.99 28.12 -15.60
C ILE A 339 -4.51 29.27 -14.70
N LYS A 340 -5.05 30.48 -14.90
CA LYS A 340 -4.67 31.69 -14.15
C LYS A 340 -5.07 31.62 -12.67
N ASP A 341 -6.06 30.79 -12.34
CA ASP A 341 -6.55 30.63 -10.97
C ASP A 341 -5.69 29.63 -10.17
N VAL A 342 -4.86 28.83 -10.85
CA VAL A 342 -4.14 27.69 -10.23
C VAL A 342 -2.62 27.80 -10.33
N ILE A 343 -2.10 28.76 -11.10
CA ILE A 343 -0.67 29.07 -11.21
C ILE A 343 -0.36 30.40 -10.55
N ASP A 344 0.81 30.53 -9.93
CA ASP A 344 1.36 31.83 -9.55
C ASP A 344 2.04 32.46 -10.77
N PRO A 345 1.55 33.60 -11.30
CA PRO A 345 2.17 34.25 -12.46
C PRO A 345 3.59 34.78 -12.17
N ASN A 346 3.98 34.91 -10.90
CA ASN A 346 5.32 35.34 -10.50
C ASN A 346 6.28 34.16 -10.28
N ALA A 347 5.78 32.92 -10.26
CA ALA A 347 6.64 31.76 -10.18
C ALA A 347 7.45 31.62 -11.48
N PRO A 348 8.72 31.18 -11.39
CA PRO A 348 9.48 30.87 -12.60
C PRO A 348 8.79 29.74 -13.38
N LEU A 349 9.01 29.70 -14.70
CA LEU A 349 8.64 28.51 -15.47
C LEU A 349 9.40 27.29 -14.92
N ALA A 350 8.82 26.10 -15.08
CA ALA A 350 9.45 24.84 -14.70
C ALA A 350 10.36 24.29 -15.79
N GLY A 351 11.21 23.34 -15.41
CA GLY A 351 12.09 22.57 -16.28
C GLY A 351 13.08 23.43 -17.07
N PRO A 352 13.50 22.96 -18.27
CA PRO A 352 14.40 23.70 -19.15
C PRO A 352 13.89 25.09 -19.54
N ALA A 353 12.57 25.27 -19.67
CA ALA A 353 11.96 26.56 -19.98
C ALA A 353 12.21 27.59 -18.87
N GLY A 354 12.23 27.16 -17.61
CA GLY A 354 12.61 28.01 -16.46
C GLY A 354 14.04 28.53 -16.53
N ILE A 355 14.97 27.67 -16.95
CA ILE A 355 16.38 28.06 -17.12
C ILE A 355 16.53 29.06 -18.27
N GLN A 356 15.89 28.79 -19.41
CA GLN A 356 15.92 29.69 -20.58
C GLN A 356 15.33 31.06 -20.25
N ASP A 357 14.18 31.08 -19.56
CA ASP A 357 13.56 32.32 -19.11
C ASP A 357 14.46 33.09 -18.14
N ALA A 358 15.08 32.40 -17.17
CA ALA A 358 16.02 33.01 -16.24
C ALA A 358 17.27 33.59 -16.93
N VAL A 359 17.79 32.94 -17.98
CA VAL A 359 18.88 33.48 -18.81
C VAL A 359 18.39 34.72 -19.59
N SER A 360 17.23 34.65 -20.22
CA SER A 360 16.67 35.77 -21.01
C SER A 360 16.42 37.01 -20.15
N LYS A 361 16.01 36.80 -18.90
CA LYS A 361 15.82 37.86 -17.90
C LYS A 361 17.16 38.35 -17.33
N GLY A 362 18.29 37.72 -17.60
CA GLY A 362 19.57 38.08 -16.98
C GLY A 362 19.62 37.79 -15.47
N LEU A 363 18.90 36.75 -15.03
CA LEU A 363 19.07 36.15 -13.70
C LEU A 363 20.23 35.15 -13.70
N LEU A 364 20.43 34.48 -14.84
CA LEU A 364 21.49 33.53 -15.09
C LEU A 364 22.32 33.93 -16.31
N ARG A 365 23.58 33.49 -16.35
CA ARG A 365 24.36 33.36 -17.58
C ARG A 365 24.99 31.97 -17.66
N PRO A 366 25.33 31.45 -18.85
CA PRO A 366 26.18 30.27 -18.96
C PRO A 366 27.48 30.44 -18.16
N ALA A 367 27.89 29.36 -17.49
CA ALA A 367 29.15 29.30 -16.79
C ALA A 367 30.32 29.14 -17.77
N THR A 368 31.46 29.69 -17.38
CA THR A 368 32.72 29.60 -18.11
C THR A 368 33.72 28.81 -17.27
N ARG A 369 34.84 28.40 -17.88
CA ARG A 369 35.89 27.70 -17.13
C ARG A 369 36.44 28.54 -15.95
N ALA A 370 36.48 29.86 -16.11
CA ALA A 370 36.89 30.78 -15.06
C ALA A 370 35.99 30.70 -13.81
N ASP A 371 34.70 30.40 -13.97
CA ASP A 371 33.76 30.27 -12.85
C ASP A 371 34.06 29.01 -12.02
N ILE A 372 34.38 27.90 -12.69
CA ILE A 372 34.83 26.67 -12.05
C ILE A 372 36.15 26.90 -11.30
N ASP A 373 37.11 27.54 -11.96
CA ASP A 373 38.43 27.78 -11.39
C ASP A 373 38.35 28.72 -10.18
N ALA A 374 37.47 29.73 -10.22
CA ALA A 374 37.21 30.63 -9.09
C ALA A 374 36.62 29.88 -7.88
N TRP A 375 35.67 28.97 -8.11
CA TRP A 375 35.16 28.12 -7.03
C TRP A 375 36.23 27.18 -6.48
N LYS A 376 36.99 26.50 -7.35
CA LYS A 376 38.10 25.60 -6.96
C LYS A 376 39.14 26.32 -6.11
N ALA A 377 39.55 27.52 -6.50
CA ALA A 377 40.49 28.33 -5.74
C ALA A 377 39.95 28.64 -4.33
N SER A 378 38.66 28.95 -4.23
CA SER A 378 37.99 29.25 -2.95
C SER A 378 37.85 28.00 -2.08
N TYR A 379 37.49 26.87 -2.67
CA TYR A 379 37.44 25.55 -2.03
C TYR A 379 38.80 25.15 -1.45
N ASN A 380 39.86 25.22 -2.25
CA ASN A 380 41.22 24.88 -1.84
C ASN A 380 41.72 25.79 -0.72
N LYS A 381 41.47 27.10 -0.85
CA LYS A 381 41.82 28.08 0.18
C LYS A 381 41.10 27.81 1.50
N ALA A 382 39.80 27.51 1.45
CA ALA A 382 38.99 27.25 2.65
C ALA A 382 39.43 25.97 3.40
N ARG A 383 40.02 25.00 2.70
CA ARG A 383 40.48 23.72 3.26
C ARG A 383 42.00 23.60 3.38
N SER A 384 42.74 24.68 3.14
CA SER A 384 44.21 24.69 3.15
C SER A 384 44.83 23.62 2.22
N ILE A 385 44.17 23.31 1.11
CA ILE A 385 44.64 22.32 0.13
C ILE A 385 45.66 23.00 -0.78
N HIS A 386 46.91 22.58 -0.68
CA HIS A 386 47.97 23.02 -1.57
C HIS A 386 48.04 22.14 -2.82
N THR A 387 47.72 22.69 -3.98
CA THR A 387 47.83 22.01 -5.29
C THR A 387 49.02 22.58 -6.05
N PRO A 388 50.13 21.82 -6.21
CA PRO A 388 51.29 22.30 -6.95
C PRO A 388 50.99 22.44 -8.45
N PRO A 389 51.62 23.40 -9.16
CA PRO A 389 51.45 23.53 -10.60
C PRO A 389 52.02 22.29 -11.31
N VAL A 390 51.26 21.74 -12.26
CA VAL A 390 51.72 20.63 -13.12
C VAL A 390 52.36 21.23 -14.38
N VAL A 391 53.68 21.13 -14.49
CA VAL A 391 54.40 21.56 -15.70
C VAL A 391 54.14 20.56 -16.83
N GLY A 392 53.61 21.03 -17.96
CA GLY A 392 53.33 20.21 -19.15
C GLY A 392 52.06 19.37 -19.10
N GLY A 393 51.22 19.53 -18.06
CA GLY A 393 49.94 18.84 -17.92
C GLY A 393 48.81 19.78 -17.47
N SER A 394 47.58 19.27 -17.40
CA SER A 394 46.45 20.02 -16.83
C SER A 394 46.47 19.92 -15.30
N PRO A 395 46.31 21.03 -14.56
CA PRO A 395 46.20 20.99 -13.11
C PRO A 395 44.97 20.17 -12.68
N SER A 396 45.18 19.08 -11.94
CA SER A 396 44.09 18.33 -11.29
C SER A 396 43.90 18.86 -9.88
N SER A 397 42.69 19.35 -9.60
CA SER A 397 42.34 19.86 -8.27
C SER A 397 41.86 18.76 -7.30
N GLY A 398 41.71 17.51 -7.77
CA GLY A 398 41.16 16.41 -6.99
C GLY A 398 39.67 16.54 -6.62
N THR A 399 39.00 17.61 -7.07
CA THR A 399 37.60 17.94 -6.71
C THR A 399 36.54 17.28 -7.59
N GLY A 400 36.90 16.48 -8.59
CA GLY A 400 35.94 15.90 -9.56
C GLY A 400 35.36 16.90 -10.57
N MET A 401 35.48 18.20 -10.31
CA MET A 401 34.96 19.32 -11.10
C MET A 401 35.60 19.51 -12.49
N ASP A 402 36.42 18.57 -12.94
CA ASP A 402 36.95 18.56 -14.31
C ASP A 402 35.94 18.00 -15.32
N TYR A 403 34.88 17.35 -14.84
CA TYR A 403 33.81 16.75 -15.66
C TYR A 403 32.49 17.55 -15.65
N VAL A 404 32.50 18.81 -15.21
CA VAL A 404 31.29 19.64 -15.23
C VAL A 404 30.81 19.84 -16.67
N HIS A 405 29.56 19.46 -16.92
CA HIS A 405 28.85 19.65 -18.17
C HIS A 405 28.48 21.14 -18.34
N PHE A 406 29.23 21.86 -19.18
CA PHE A 406 29.04 23.30 -19.41
C PHE A 406 27.70 23.65 -20.07
N ASP A 407 27.11 22.71 -20.81
CA ASP A 407 25.78 22.79 -21.39
C ASP A 407 24.66 22.92 -20.34
N SER A 408 24.94 22.52 -19.10
CA SER A 408 24.02 22.60 -17.96
C SER A 408 24.62 23.33 -16.76
N ALA A 409 25.55 24.27 -16.98
CA ALA A 409 26.18 25.06 -15.92
C ALA A 409 25.93 26.56 -16.08
N TYR A 410 25.51 27.21 -15.00
CA TYR A 410 25.07 28.60 -14.98
C TYR A 410 25.61 29.36 -13.79
N VAL A 411 25.82 30.67 -13.96
CA VAL A 411 26.18 31.59 -12.88
C VAL A 411 24.98 32.43 -12.49
N VAL A 412 24.68 32.47 -11.19
CA VAL A 412 23.61 33.29 -10.62
C VAL A 412 24.09 34.74 -10.56
N LEU A 413 23.35 35.64 -11.19
CA LEU A 413 23.72 37.05 -11.32
C LEU A 413 23.02 37.94 -10.28
N ARG A 414 21.84 37.54 -9.82
CA ARG A 414 21.02 38.27 -8.84
C ARG A 414 20.03 37.32 -8.17
N GLU A 415 19.32 37.83 -7.16
CA GLU A 415 18.31 37.06 -6.43
C GLU A 415 17.29 36.42 -7.38
N MET A 416 17.07 35.12 -7.23
CA MET A 416 16.12 34.34 -8.02
C MET A 416 15.62 33.13 -7.25
N THR A 417 14.53 32.54 -7.75
CA THR A 417 14.01 31.23 -7.31
C THR A 417 14.39 30.18 -8.35
N ILE A 418 14.85 29.02 -7.89
CA ILE A 418 15.21 27.89 -8.74
C ILE A 418 13.94 27.34 -9.41
N PRO A 419 13.94 27.15 -10.74
CA PRO A 419 12.86 26.44 -11.42
C PRO A 419 12.62 25.04 -10.84
N ALA A 420 11.36 24.66 -10.65
CA ALA A 420 11.01 23.26 -10.37
C ALA A 420 11.33 22.37 -11.60
N GLY A 421 11.46 21.06 -11.43
CA GLY A 421 11.65 20.10 -12.53
C GLY A 421 13.11 19.83 -12.92
N LEU A 422 14.08 20.35 -12.18
CA LEU A 422 15.50 20.17 -12.48
C LEU A 422 16.04 18.84 -11.90
N TYR A 423 15.46 17.73 -12.37
CA TYR A 423 15.81 16.35 -12.00
C TYR A 423 16.44 15.60 -13.18
N GLY A 424 17.24 14.57 -12.87
CA GLY A 424 17.82 13.69 -13.87
C GLY A 424 18.58 14.46 -14.96
N ALA A 425 18.23 14.23 -16.22
CA ALA A 425 18.85 14.89 -17.38
C ALA A 425 18.62 16.41 -17.44
N HIS A 426 17.68 16.95 -16.66
CA HIS A 426 17.40 18.40 -16.57
C HIS A 426 18.04 19.07 -15.35
N SER A 427 18.79 18.30 -14.54
CA SER A 427 19.59 18.87 -13.46
C SER A 427 20.64 19.83 -14.01
N VAL A 428 20.91 20.91 -13.26
CA VAL A 428 21.90 21.90 -13.65
C VAL A 428 22.86 22.20 -12.51
N THR A 429 23.96 22.86 -12.86
CA THR A 429 24.95 23.37 -11.91
C THR A 429 24.81 24.89 -11.79
N PHE A 430 24.66 25.38 -10.57
CA PHE A 430 24.63 26.80 -10.25
C PHE A 430 25.93 27.22 -9.56
N PHE A 431 26.59 28.24 -10.08
CA PHE A 431 27.66 28.95 -9.41
C PHE A 431 27.13 30.26 -8.83
N VAL A 432 27.40 30.50 -7.55
CA VAL A 432 26.96 31.70 -6.84
C VAL A 432 28.18 32.56 -6.51
N PRO A 433 28.38 33.70 -7.21
CA PRO A 433 29.48 34.63 -6.96
C PRO A 433 29.42 35.27 -5.58
N GLN A 434 30.55 35.84 -5.15
CA GLN A 434 30.59 36.63 -3.93
C GLN A 434 29.65 37.84 -4.02
N GLY A 435 28.82 38.04 -2.99
CA GLY A 435 27.88 39.17 -2.90
C GLY A 435 26.51 38.90 -3.54
N VAL A 436 26.35 37.78 -4.26
CA VAL A 436 25.04 37.35 -4.79
C VAL A 436 24.39 36.40 -3.78
N PRO A 437 23.11 36.61 -3.41
CA PRO A 437 22.42 35.68 -2.52
C PRO A 437 22.22 34.32 -3.20
N ARG A 438 22.26 33.26 -2.40
CA ARG A 438 21.93 31.90 -2.87
C ARG A 438 20.50 31.89 -3.44
N PRO A 439 20.27 31.24 -4.60
CA PRO A 439 18.92 31.13 -5.14
C PRO A 439 18.01 30.35 -4.19
N LYS A 440 16.74 30.76 -4.11
CA LYS A 440 15.72 30.18 -3.22
C LYS A 440 15.01 29.00 -3.88
N GLY A 441 14.29 28.20 -3.09
CA GLY A 441 13.49 27.08 -3.60
C GLY A 441 14.22 25.74 -3.56
N ASN A 442 13.56 24.70 -4.03
CA ASN A 442 14.10 23.34 -4.06
C ASN A 442 15.02 23.17 -5.28
N PRO A 443 16.30 22.79 -5.12
CA PRO A 443 17.21 22.56 -6.23
C PRO A 443 16.94 21.27 -7.03
N GLY A 444 16.09 20.36 -6.54
CA GLY A 444 15.88 19.05 -7.15
C GLY A 444 17.17 18.23 -7.13
N HIS A 445 17.64 17.79 -8.30
CA HIS A 445 18.96 17.14 -8.43
C HIS A 445 20.07 18.12 -8.84
N SER A 446 19.78 19.42 -8.91
CA SER A 446 20.76 20.44 -9.22
C SER A 446 21.73 20.66 -8.07
N THR A 447 22.88 21.23 -8.40
CA THR A 447 23.97 21.46 -7.45
C THR A 447 24.33 22.94 -7.41
N ILE A 448 24.58 23.47 -6.21
CA ILE A 448 24.89 24.89 -5.98
C ILE A 448 26.29 25.01 -5.38
N TYR A 449 27.19 25.66 -6.11
CA TYR A 449 28.56 25.96 -5.71
C TYR A 449 28.70 27.43 -5.31
N GLU A 450 29.04 27.69 -4.04
CA GLU A 450 29.25 29.04 -3.54
C GLU A 450 30.72 29.46 -3.65
N MET A 451 31.00 30.45 -4.50
CA MET A 451 32.36 30.93 -4.72
C MET A 451 32.93 31.69 -3.52
N LYS A 452 32.10 32.25 -2.64
CA LYS A 452 32.58 32.97 -1.45
C LYS A 452 33.26 32.04 -0.44
N SER A 453 32.65 30.88 -0.20
CA SER A 453 33.04 29.93 0.84
C SER A 453 33.78 28.72 0.29
N GLY A 454 33.65 28.45 -1.01
CA GLY A 454 34.04 27.17 -1.58
C GLY A 454 33.11 26.02 -1.13
N ASN A 455 31.94 26.32 -0.58
CA ASN A 455 30.97 25.30 -0.20
C ASN A 455 30.17 24.82 -1.41
N CYS A 456 29.57 23.65 -1.26
CA CYS A 456 28.60 23.11 -2.20
C CYS A 456 27.35 22.63 -1.45
N TYR A 457 26.20 22.68 -2.13
CA TYR A 457 24.90 22.18 -1.67
C TYR A 457 24.18 21.44 -2.81
N GLY A 458 23.43 20.39 -2.48
CA GLY A 458 22.63 19.64 -3.44
C GLY A 458 23.08 18.19 -3.60
N SER A 459 22.63 17.57 -4.68
CA SER A 459 22.64 16.10 -4.84
C SER A 459 23.87 15.54 -5.55
N SER A 460 24.81 16.39 -5.98
CA SER A 460 26.05 15.91 -6.61
C SER A 460 26.87 15.05 -5.64
N PRO A 461 27.34 13.86 -6.08
CA PRO A 461 28.29 13.06 -5.33
C PRO A 461 29.52 13.85 -4.90
N ASP A 462 29.94 14.82 -5.70
CA ASP A 462 31.07 15.70 -5.40
C ASP A 462 30.79 16.57 -4.19
N CYS A 463 29.54 16.86 -3.84
CA CYS A 463 29.23 17.66 -2.64
C CYS A 463 29.07 16.79 -1.39
N SER A 464 28.83 15.49 -1.57
CA SER A 464 28.82 14.48 -0.49
C SER A 464 30.17 13.83 -0.20
N ARG A 465 31.16 13.98 -1.10
CA ARG A 465 32.55 13.49 -0.93
C ARG A 465 33.50 14.53 -0.29
N LEU A 466 33.06 15.78 -0.15
CA LEU A 466 33.81 16.93 0.41
C LEU A 466 33.32 17.28 1.82
#